data_AF-A0AAP5Z0X6-F1
#
_entry.id   AF-A0AAP5Z0X6-F1
#
_cell.length_a   1.000
_cell.length_b   1.000
_cell.length_c   1.000
_cell.angle_alpha   90.00
_cell.angle_beta   90.00
_cell.angle_gamma   90.00
#
_symmetry.space_group_name_H-M   'P 1'
#
loop_
_entity.id
_entity.type
_entity.pdbx_description
1 polymer ?
#
loop_
_entity_poly.entity_id
_entity_poly.type
_entity_poly.pdbx_seq_one_letter_code
_entity_poly.pdbx_strand_id
1 'polypeptide(L)'
;MQPIFDKYFNDYLAAAQVGDKDKEREVLCWFGTQVSEVMRDSTEDLMKLQAESNKLKLTATDQMVETFACLEALTKASSDKSNEFMSKFLEIVLSQNNELSAKLQEELASLGKETQAVAKELMEQMRQELQTI
;
A
#
# COMPACT_ATOMS: atom_id res chain seq x y z
N MET A 1 3.48 8.22 -9.23
CA MET A 1 2.06 8.19 -8.86
C MET A 1 1.26 9.36 -9.42
N GLN A 2 1.60 10.63 -9.14
CA GLN A 2 0.90 11.82 -9.70
C GLN A 2 0.51 11.74 -11.20
N PRO A 3 1.41 11.40 -12.14
CA PRO A 3 1.06 11.39 -13.57
C PRO A 3 0.02 10.33 -13.97
N ILE A 4 -0.11 9.23 -13.21
CA ILE A 4 -1.11 8.18 -13.48
C ILE A 4 -2.50 8.68 -13.09
N PHE A 5 -2.62 9.32 -11.92
CA PHE A 5 -3.86 9.91 -11.45
C PHE A 5 -4.30 11.10 -12.31
N ASP A 6 -3.36 11.98 -12.68
CA ASP A 6 -3.65 13.14 -13.53
C ASP A 6 -4.18 12.70 -14.90
N LYS A 7 -3.56 11.68 -15.50
CA LYS A 7 -4.04 11.12 -16.77
C LYS A 7 -5.41 10.45 -16.63
N TYR A 8 -5.61 9.64 -15.59
CA TYR A 8 -6.92 9.04 -15.31
C TYR A 8 -8.02 10.09 -15.18
N PHE A 9 -7.79 11.13 -14.37
CA PHE A 9 -8.79 12.16 -14.10
C PHE A 9 -9.14 12.96 -15.36
N ASN A 10 -8.12 13.38 -16.13
CA ASN A 10 -8.33 14.11 -17.37
C ASN A 10 -9.05 13.28 -18.43
N ASP A 11 -8.62 12.03 -18.66
CA ASP A 11 -9.22 11.16 -19.68
C ASP A 11 -10.65 10.75 -19.30
N TYR A 12 -10.91 10.48 -18.01
CA TYR A 12 -12.23 10.12 -17.51
C TYR A 12 -13.21 11.30 -17.58
N LEU A 13 -12.78 12.50 -17.18
CA LEU A 13 -13.61 13.71 -17.30
C LEU A 13 -13.93 14.05 -18.75
N ALA A 14 -12.95 13.93 -19.65
CA ALA A 14 -13.17 14.16 -21.07
C ALA A 14 -14.23 13.19 -21.62
N ALA A 15 -14.12 11.89 -21.32
CA ALA A 15 -15.10 10.88 -21.73
C ALA A 15 -16.50 11.15 -21.13
N ALA A 16 -16.56 11.50 -19.84
CA ALA A 16 -17.82 11.80 -19.16
C ALA A 16 -18.53 13.04 -19.72
N GLN A 17 -17.78 14.07 -20.13
CA GLN A 17 -18.34 15.29 -20.71
C GLN A 17 -19.02 15.07 -22.06
N VAL A 18 -18.49 14.16 -22.89
CA VAL A 18 -19.13 13.77 -24.16
C VAL A 18 -20.06 12.56 -24.04
N GLY A 19 -20.23 12.01 -22.83
CA GLY A 19 -21.12 10.87 -22.56
C GLY A 19 -20.63 9.55 -23.14
N ASP A 20 -19.33 9.43 -23.42
CA ASP A 20 -18.72 8.24 -24.03
C ASP A 20 -18.45 7.17 -22.97
N LYS A 21 -19.44 6.30 -22.76
CA LYS A 21 -19.38 5.22 -21.75
C LYS A 21 -18.35 4.14 -22.07
N ASP A 22 -18.05 3.91 -23.35
CA ASP A 22 -17.01 2.96 -23.74
C ASP A 22 -15.64 3.52 -23.38
N LYS A 23 -15.42 4.82 -23.62
CA LYS A 23 -14.18 5.49 -23.26
C LYS A 23 -13.99 5.64 -21.75
N GLU A 24 -15.05 5.94 -21.00
CA GLU A 24 -15.01 5.92 -19.53
C GLU A 24 -14.52 4.56 -19.01
N ARG A 25 -15.04 3.47 -19.56
CA ARG A 25 -14.67 2.10 -19.17
C ARG A 25 -13.24 1.75 -19.56
N GLU A 26 -12.79 2.16 -20.75
CA GLU A 26 -11.42 1.97 -21.21
C GLU A 26 -10.40 2.64 -20.27
N VAL A 27 -10.67 3.90 -19.88
CA VAL A 27 -9.82 4.68 -18.98
C VAL A 27 -9.76 4.04 -17.58
N LEU A 28 -10.90 3.56 -17.08
CA LEU A 28 -10.99 2.82 -15.82
C LEU A 28 -10.15 1.52 -15.85
N CYS A 29 -10.26 0.73 -16.93
CA CYS A 29 -9.46 -0.48 -17.10
C CYS A 29 -7.96 -0.17 -17.17
N TRP A 30 -7.55 0.84 -17.95
CA TRP A 30 -6.15 1.26 -18.05
C TRP A 30 -5.59 1.68 -16.68
N PHE A 31 -6.33 2.48 -15.93
CA PHE A 31 -5.92 2.92 -14.60
C PHE A 31 -5.77 1.72 -13.64
N GLY A 32 -6.70 0.76 -13.68
CA GLY A 32 -6.61 -0.49 -12.92
C GLY A 32 -5.32 -1.28 -13.21
N THR A 33 -4.91 -1.37 -14.48
CA THR A 33 -3.65 -2.02 -14.87
C THR A 33 -2.44 -1.29 -14.29
N GLN A 34 -2.39 0.04 -14.41
CA GLN A 34 -1.28 0.83 -13.90
C GLN A 34 -1.12 0.72 -12.39
N VAL A 35 -2.22 0.72 -11.64
CA VAL A 35 -2.14 0.54 -10.19
C VAL A 35 -1.72 -0.88 -9.82
N SER A 36 -2.16 -1.90 -10.58
CA SER A 36 -1.73 -3.29 -10.36
C SER A 36 -0.22 -3.47 -10.57
N GLU A 37 0.37 -2.79 -11.55
CA GLU A 37 1.82 -2.77 -11.77
C GLU A 37 2.56 -2.19 -10.56
N VAL A 38 2.10 -1.03 -10.05
CA VAL A 38 2.68 -0.41 -8.84
C VAL A 38 2.59 -1.33 -7.62
N MET A 39 1.50 -2.07 -7.46
CA MET A 39 1.35 -3.02 -6.35
C MET A 39 2.27 -4.24 -6.49
N ARG A 40 2.50 -4.72 -7.72
CA ARG A 40 3.45 -5.81 -7.97
C ARG A 40 4.87 -5.39 -7.60
N ASP A 41 5.28 -4.20 -8.02
CA ASP A 41 6.60 -3.65 -7.69
C ASP A 41 6.75 -3.47 -6.16
N SER A 42 5.69 -3.01 -5.49
CA SER A 42 5.65 -2.89 -4.03
C SER A 42 5.84 -4.24 -3.30
N THR A 43 5.39 -5.34 -3.92
CA THR A 43 5.58 -6.69 -3.36
C THR A 43 7.03 -7.15 -3.49
N GLU A 44 7.71 -6.80 -4.57
CA GLU A 44 9.14 -7.08 -4.73
C GLU A 44 9.97 -6.32 -3.69
N ASP A 45 9.64 -5.05 -3.46
CA ASP A 45 10.31 -4.25 -2.43
C ASP A 45 10.05 -4.76 -1.01
N LEU A 46 8.85 -5.29 -0.72
CA LEU A 46 8.57 -6.00 0.52
C LEU A 46 9.50 -7.21 0.71
N MET A 47 9.69 -8.01 -0.34
CA MET A 47 10.57 -9.19 -0.27
C MET A 47 12.03 -8.80 -0.03
N LYS A 48 12.50 -7.72 -0.67
CA LYS A 48 13.84 -7.17 -0.42
C LYS A 48 13.98 -6.72 1.04
N LEU A 49 12.98 -6.02 1.56
CA LEU A 49 12.96 -5.53 2.93
C LEU A 49 12.98 -6.68 3.95
N GLN A 50 12.20 -7.75 3.71
CA GLN A 50 12.24 -8.97 4.52
C GLN A 50 13.62 -9.66 4.48
N ALA A 51 14.25 -9.72 3.30
CA ALA A 51 15.57 -10.31 3.16
C ALA A 51 16.63 -9.52 3.96
N GLU A 52 16.58 -8.18 3.93
CA GLU A 52 17.47 -7.34 4.72
C GLU A 52 17.16 -7.42 6.23
N SER A 53 15.87 -7.43 6.61
CA SER A 53 15.45 -7.62 8.01
C SER A 53 15.98 -8.94 8.58
N ASN A 54 15.90 -10.03 7.81
CA ASN A 54 16.41 -11.33 8.24
C ASN A 54 17.91 -11.35 8.50
N LYS A 55 18.70 -10.54 7.76
CA LYS A 55 20.13 -10.38 8.06
C LYS A 55 20.34 -9.67 9.39
N LEU A 56 19.56 -8.62 9.66
CA LEU A 56 19.65 -7.84 10.90
C LEU A 56 19.20 -8.65 12.12
N LYS A 57 18.18 -9.52 11.97
CA LYS A 57 17.70 -10.42 13.02
C LYS A 57 18.78 -11.37 13.57
N LEU A 58 19.83 -11.67 12.80
CA LEU A 58 20.93 -12.55 13.24
C LEU A 58 21.77 -11.95 14.38
N THR A 59 21.76 -10.62 14.51
CA THR A 59 22.55 -9.88 15.51
C THR A 59 21.68 -9.05 16.42
N ALA A 60 20.36 -9.13 16.28
CA ALA A 60 19.40 -8.31 17.01
C ALA A 60 19.01 -8.97 18.35
N THR A 61 18.70 -8.16 19.34
CA THR A 61 18.02 -8.61 20.56
C THR A 61 16.66 -9.25 20.28
N ASP A 62 16.20 -10.11 21.19
CA ASP A 62 14.89 -10.78 21.10
C ASP A 62 13.74 -9.76 20.91
N GLN A 63 13.80 -8.62 21.61
CA GLN A 63 12.82 -7.53 21.49
C GLN A 63 12.81 -6.91 20.08
N MET A 64 13.99 -6.73 19.47
CA MET A 64 14.07 -6.24 18.09
C MET A 64 13.55 -7.26 17.09
N VAL A 65 13.80 -8.56 17.31
CA VAL A 65 13.25 -9.63 16.46
C VAL A 65 11.72 -9.62 16.47
N GLU A 66 11.10 -9.45 17.65
CA GLU A 66 9.65 -9.30 17.77
C GLU A 66 9.13 -8.06 17.02
N THR A 67 9.82 -6.92 17.17
CA THR A 67 9.45 -5.67 16.51
C THR A 67 9.58 -5.77 14.99
N PHE A 68 10.63 -6.43 14.48
CA PHE A 68 10.77 -6.73 13.06
C PHE A 68 9.63 -7.63 12.55
N ALA A 69 9.28 -8.70 13.28
CA ALA A 69 8.20 -9.60 12.89
C ALA A 69 6.85 -8.87 12.84
N CYS A 70 6.59 -7.98 13.80
CA CYS A 70 5.41 -7.12 13.80
C CYS A 70 5.39 -6.20 12.57
N LEU A 71 6.51 -5.54 12.26
CA LEU A 71 6.62 -4.65 11.11
C LEU A 71 6.40 -5.39 9.78
N GLU A 72 6.97 -6.60 9.63
CA GLU A 72 6.76 -7.44 8.46
C GLU A 72 5.29 -7.86 8.31
N ALA A 73 4.62 -8.23 9.41
CA ALA A 73 3.21 -8.60 9.41
C ALA A 73 2.32 -7.42 9.02
N LEU A 74 2.58 -6.23 9.56
CA LEU A 74 1.83 -5.01 9.24
C LEU A 74 2.03 -4.60 7.78
N THR A 75 3.26 -4.68 7.27
CA THR A 75 3.54 -4.33 5.87
C THR A 75 2.88 -5.31 4.92
N LYS A 76 2.85 -6.61 5.26
CA LYS A 76 2.09 -7.62 4.51
C LYS A 76 0.58 -7.33 4.55
N ALA A 77 0.02 -7.06 5.73
CA ALA A 77 -1.40 -6.74 5.87
C ALA A 77 -1.80 -5.49 5.07
N SER A 78 -0.95 -4.47 5.05
CA SER A 78 -1.14 -3.27 4.23
C SER A 78 -1.14 -3.59 2.73
N SER A 79 -0.22 -4.45 2.27
CA SER A 79 -0.16 -4.89 0.87
C SER A 79 -1.41 -5.70 0.49
N ASP A 80 -1.79 -6.69 1.31
CA ASP A 80 -2.97 -7.53 1.07
C ASP A 80 -4.26 -6.70 1.04
N LYS A 81 -4.41 -5.74 1.95
CA LYS A 81 -5.57 -4.83 1.98
C LYS A 81 -5.59 -3.86 0.78
N SER A 82 -4.42 -3.42 0.34
CA SER A 82 -4.29 -2.57 -0.86
C SER A 82 -4.69 -3.35 -2.11
N ASN A 83 -4.26 -4.61 -2.23
CA ASN A 83 -4.70 -5.51 -3.29
C ASN A 83 -6.21 -5.76 -3.25
N GLU A 84 -6.79 -5.94 -2.05
CA GLU A 84 -8.25 -6.06 -1.88
C GLU A 84 -8.96 -4.81 -2.41
N PHE A 85 -8.53 -3.62 -1.99
CA PHE A 85 -9.10 -2.35 -2.44
C PHE A 85 -9.07 -2.23 -3.97
N MET A 86 -7.94 -2.58 -4.59
CA MET A 86 -7.81 -2.51 -6.05
C MET A 86 -8.64 -3.54 -6.79
N SER A 87 -8.76 -4.76 -6.26
CA SER A 87 -9.63 -5.77 -6.85
C SER A 87 -11.10 -5.33 -6.90
N LYS A 88 -11.51 -4.49 -5.93
CA LYS A 88 -12.87 -3.95 -5.80
C LYS A 88 -13.01 -2.54 -6.36
N PHE A 89 -11.92 -1.90 -6.79
CA PHE A 89 -11.92 -0.48 -7.16
C PHE A 89 -12.93 -0.17 -8.28
N LEU A 90 -12.92 -0.97 -9.36
CA LEU A 90 -13.86 -0.80 -10.46
C LEU A 90 -15.31 -0.97 -10.01
N GLU A 91 -15.58 -1.96 -9.16
CA GLU A 91 -16.91 -2.18 -8.59
C GLU A 91 -17.34 -1.00 -7.72
N ILE A 92 -16.48 -0.51 -6.84
CA ILE A 92 -16.72 0.63 -5.95
C ILE A 92 -17.06 1.88 -6.75
N VAL A 93 -16.28 2.19 -7.79
CA VAL A 93 -16.50 3.37 -8.63
C VAL A 93 -17.79 3.25 -9.44
N LEU A 94 -18.05 2.08 -10.04
CA LEU A 94 -19.25 1.86 -10.86
C LEU A 94 -20.54 1.82 -10.04
N SER A 95 -20.50 1.22 -8.84
CA SER A 95 -21.65 1.13 -7.93
C SER A 95 -21.82 2.35 -7.02
N GLN A 96 -20.90 3.32 -7.09
CA GLN A 96 -20.84 4.48 -6.20
C GLN A 96 -20.88 4.09 -4.71
N ASN A 97 -20.27 2.95 -4.37
CA ASN A 97 -20.29 2.40 -3.02
C ASN A 97 -19.29 3.12 -2.11
N ASN A 98 -19.66 4.35 -1.74
CA ASN A 98 -18.85 5.25 -0.94
C ASN A 98 -18.57 4.72 0.46
N GLU A 99 -19.48 3.92 1.03
CA GLU A 99 -19.27 3.28 2.35
C GLU A 99 -18.14 2.26 2.31
N LEU A 100 -18.14 1.37 1.31
CA LEU A 100 -17.06 0.40 1.14
C LEU A 100 -15.72 1.08 0.86
N SER A 101 -15.74 2.15 0.06
CA SER A 101 -14.55 2.98 -0.20
C SER A 101 -13.99 3.59 1.08
N ALA A 102 -14.84 4.25 1.88
CA ALA A 102 -14.44 4.90 3.13
C ALA A 102 -13.87 3.90 4.13
N LYS A 103 -14.52 2.74 4.28
CA LYS A 103 -14.06 1.68 5.18
C LYS A 103 -12.66 1.16 4.81
N LEU A 104 -12.43 0.87 3.53
CA LEU A 104 -11.13 0.37 3.07
C LEU A 104 -10.03 1.44 3.22
N GLN A 105 -10.36 2.72 2.99
CA GLN A 105 -9.44 3.83 3.22
C GLN A 105 -9.08 4.00 4.70
N GLU A 106 -10.06 3.89 5.60
CA GLU A 106 -9.83 3.98 7.04
C GLU A 106 -8.96 2.84 7.56
N GLU A 107 -9.21 1.60 7.11
CA GLU A 107 -8.39 0.43 7.44
C GLU A 107 -6.94 0.60 6.94
N LEU A 108 -6.74 1.05 5.70
CA LEU A 108 -5.40 1.34 5.16
C LEU A 108 -4.70 2.46 5.92
N ALA A 109 -5.42 3.53 6.29
CA ALA A 109 -4.86 4.62 7.08
C ALA A 109 -4.45 4.16 8.49
N SER A 110 -5.24 3.28 9.11
CA SER A 110 -4.92 2.68 10.40
C SER A 110 -3.66 1.82 10.32
N LEU A 111 -3.59 0.91 9.34
CA LEU A 111 -2.41 0.07 9.09
C LEU A 111 -1.16 0.90 8.84
N GLY A 112 -1.28 1.99 8.07
CA GLY A 112 -0.18 2.92 7.81
C GLY A 112 0.33 3.61 9.08
N LYS A 113 -0.57 4.07 9.95
CA LYS A 113 -0.21 4.68 11.24
C LYS A 113 0.50 3.70 12.17
N GLU A 114 -0.02 2.48 12.26
CA GLU A 114 0.56 1.42 13.10
C GLU A 114 1.94 1.00 12.58
N THR A 115 2.07 0.78 11.27
CA THR A 115 3.36 0.48 10.61
C THR A 115 4.39 1.57 10.91
N GLN A 116 4.00 2.84 10.83
CA GLN A 116 4.90 3.96 11.13
C GLN A 116 5.31 3.99 12.61
N ALA A 117 4.40 3.67 13.52
CA ALA A 117 4.70 3.62 14.96
C ALA A 117 5.73 2.52 15.26
N VAL A 118 5.50 1.30 14.76
CA VAL A 118 6.40 0.15 14.94
C VAL A 118 7.77 0.40 14.29
N ALA A 119 7.80 1.03 13.10
CA ALA A 119 9.07 1.39 12.46
C ALA A 119 9.89 2.40 13.29
N LYS A 120 9.22 3.35 13.96
CA LYS A 120 9.90 4.30 14.87
C LYS A 120 10.44 3.60 16.11
N GLU A 121 9.67 2.67 16.67
CA GLU A 121 10.11 1.87 17.81
C GLU A 121 11.36 1.06 17.46
N LEU A 122 11.35 0.36 16.31
CA LEU A 122 12.50 -0.40 15.83
C LEU A 122 13.75 0.48 15.66
N MET A 123 13.60 1.67 15.07
CA MET A 123 14.72 2.61 14.92
C MET A 123 15.29 3.04 16.27
N GLU A 124 14.45 3.22 17.28
CA GLU A 124 14.89 3.60 18.62
C GLU A 124 15.63 2.44 19.30
N GLN A 125 15.12 1.21 19.20
CA GLN A 125 15.79 0.01 19.70
C GLN A 125 17.17 -0.17 19.05
N MET A 126 17.27 0.00 17.73
CA MET A 126 18.55 -0.05 16.99
C MET A 126 19.54 1.02 17.49
N ARG A 127 19.08 2.25 17.78
CA ARG A 127 19.95 3.32 18.29
C ARG A 127 20.46 3.01 19.70
N GLN A 128 19.61 2.45 20.55
CA GLN A 128 19.98 2.08 21.91
C GLN A 128 21.04 0.98 21.91
N GLU A 129 20.91 -0.05 21.05
CA GLU A 129 21.97 -1.04 20.89
C GLU A 129 23.30 -0.42 20.48
N LEU A 130 23.29 0.49 19.48
CA LEU A 130 24.52 1.18 19.04
C LEU A 130 25.18 2.05 20.12
N GLN A 131 24.42 2.53 21.11
CA GLN A 131 24.96 3.30 22.24
C GLN A 131 25.50 2.42 23.37
N THR A 132 25.13 1.14 23.38
CA THR A 132 25.52 0.17 24.41
C THR A 132 26.78 -0.61 24.01
N ILE A 133 27.20 -0.51 22.74
CA ILE A 133 28.46 -1.01 22.16
C ILE A 133 29.57 0.03 22.37
#